data_AF-K2QAF7-F1
#
_entry.id   AF-K2QAF7-F1
#
_cell.length_a   1.000
_cell.length_b   1.000
_cell.length_c   1.000
_cell.angle_alpha   90.00
_cell.angle_beta   90.00
_cell.angle_gamma   90.00
#
_symmetry.space_group_name_H-M   'P 1'
#
loop_
_entity.id
_entity.type
_entity.pdbx_description
1 polymer ?
#
loop_
_entity_poly.entity_id
_entity_poly.type
_entity_poly.pdbx_seq_one_letter_code
_entity_poly.pdbx_strand_id
1 'polypeptide(L)'
;MVSISFLNPLSPEGKDIVRELGSFEGISEDIPELRSLVAHNPSQEIVDDQEIPSNYLELALKRMEWYIQKKHDREFNSRKYAFLSDYAITKYDVISFYLLCQAIGVKFGPNSRETRVMVEAQGDLVQERLGKLRTEDSRFIVEKSLQMLLKDDLVHWTFFQELLSTRKIRLTDLLLDSGELILDREDFLDRFGPRIKQRNPSSMYELLIGDELKELIMVKMIMQETEDYIKQVHEKARIMVEPNPILLELADEVAEVLAEPMQSYGYGSGRGGSGPMKAGPLNPLAFPPCVKKALEGIKSGGRNDAIVLFMTPFVSYARLYPDVFRMNISKRISDQDPQLEVTENEVLPLIYEAAQRCVPPLFDDQPQEKVNINAKLGFGMHSTLKMEHEGETTWYTPMSCEKIKLHLPHLCRPDEVCKKIGNPLSYYNRMIWEVSNLDKGGPDSGNSNASNNFAAESPRNTGTNGKSNVNTGANGKNNQSVPKSSNKNKSHDKKSGEA
;
A
#
# COMPACT_ATOMS: atom_id res chain seq x y z
N MET A 1 -29.34 -13.93 10.56
CA MET A 1 -28.38 -14.68 9.72
C MET A 1 -27.72 -13.65 8.82
N VAL A 2 -26.39 -13.67 8.72
CA VAL A 2 -25.66 -12.70 7.89
C VAL A 2 -25.89 -13.01 6.42
N SER A 3 -26.23 -11.99 5.62
CA SER A 3 -26.48 -12.16 4.18
C SER A 3 -25.17 -12.36 3.42
N ILE A 4 -25.17 -13.19 2.37
CA ILE A 4 -24.01 -13.38 1.48
C ILE A 4 -23.59 -12.05 0.84
N SER A 5 -24.56 -11.19 0.53
CA SER A 5 -24.33 -9.84 -0.01
C SER A 5 -23.48 -8.93 0.89
N PHE A 6 -23.37 -9.26 2.18
CA PHE A 6 -22.47 -8.57 3.11
C PHE A 6 -20.99 -8.83 2.78
N LEU A 7 -20.64 -9.99 2.23
CA LEU A 7 -19.28 -10.28 1.78
C LEU A 7 -19.14 -10.12 0.26
N ASN A 8 -20.12 -10.60 -0.51
CA ASN A 8 -20.11 -10.50 -1.97
C ASN A 8 -21.31 -9.67 -2.48
N PRO A 9 -21.18 -8.35 -2.66
CA PRO A 9 -22.23 -7.52 -3.26
C PRO A 9 -22.68 -7.98 -4.66
N LEU A 10 -21.86 -8.73 -5.39
CA LEU A 10 -22.19 -9.27 -6.71
C LEU A 10 -22.98 -10.59 -6.67
N SER A 11 -23.29 -11.10 -5.46
CA SER A 11 -24.16 -12.25 -5.27
C SER A 11 -25.58 -12.01 -5.85
N PRO A 12 -26.39 -13.05 -6.08
CA PRO A 12 -27.79 -12.90 -6.45
C PRO A 12 -28.56 -12.01 -5.47
N GLU A 13 -28.37 -12.16 -4.15
CA GLU A 13 -29.03 -11.28 -3.17
C GLU A 13 -28.60 -9.81 -3.33
N GLY A 14 -27.31 -9.57 -3.58
CA GLY A 14 -26.82 -8.22 -3.81
C GLY A 14 -27.37 -7.60 -5.09
N LYS A 15 -27.51 -8.40 -6.16
CA LYS A 15 -28.16 -7.98 -7.41
C LYS A 15 -29.63 -7.64 -7.20
N ASP A 16 -30.34 -8.39 -6.35
CA ASP A 16 -31.74 -8.11 -6.04
C ASP A 16 -31.90 -6.81 -5.25
N ILE A 17 -31.00 -6.51 -4.29
CA ILE A 17 -30.97 -5.22 -3.58
C ILE A 17 -30.86 -4.04 -4.57
N VAL A 18 -29.98 -4.15 -5.58
CA VAL A 18 -29.81 -3.08 -6.58
C VAL A 18 -31.03 -2.96 -7.49
N ARG A 19 -31.66 -4.09 -7.85
CA ARG A 19 -32.89 -4.09 -8.66
C ARG A 19 -34.06 -3.42 -7.93
N GLU A 20 -34.16 -3.60 -6.61
CA GLU A 20 -35.20 -2.98 -5.79
C GLU A 20 -35.07 -1.45 -5.73
N LEU A 21 -33.84 -0.90 -5.75
CA LEU A 21 -33.64 0.55 -5.86
C LEU A 21 -34.15 1.08 -7.21
N GLY A 22 -33.93 0.33 -8.30
CA GLY A 22 -34.54 0.54 -9.60
C GLY A 22 -34.05 1.73 -10.43
N SER A 23 -33.60 2.83 -9.80
CA SER A 23 -33.11 4.01 -10.51
C SER A 23 -32.07 4.82 -9.71
N PHE A 24 -31.53 5.87 -10.33
CA PHE A 24 -30.63 6.86 -9.70
C PHE A 24 -31.38 7.92 -8.88
N GLU A 25 -32.71 7.90 -8.83
CA GLU A 25 -33.49 8.87 -8.05
C GLU A 25 -33.22 8.70 -6.55
N GLY A 26 -32.96 9.80 -5.85
CA GLY A 26 -32.70 9.82 -4.40
C GLY A 26 -31.31 9.35 -3.96
N ILE A 27 -30.38 9.00 -4.86
CA ILE A 27 -29.10 8.42 -4.42
C ILE A 27 -28.17 9.40 -3.69
N SER A 28 -28.37 10.70 -3.92
CA SER A 28 -27.66 11.81 -3.27
C SER A 28 -28.47 12.45 -2.14
N GLU A 29 -29.68 11.96 -1.86
CA GLU A 29 -30.53 12.49 -0.80
C GLU A 29 -30.12 11.91 0.56
N ASP A 30 -30.30 12.70 1.63
CA ASP A 30 -30.04 12.26 3.00
C ASP A 30 -30.91 11.04 3.35
N ILE A 31 -30.28 10.03 3.96
CA ILE A 31 -30.89 8.78 4.40
C ILE A 31 -30.82 8.73 5.93
N PRO A 32 -31.86 9.18 6.65
CA PRO A 32 -31.84 9.22 8.12
C PRO A 32 -31.60 7.87 8.77
N GLU A 33 -32.07 6.78 8.14
CA GLU A 33 -31.86 5.42 8.63
C GLU A 33 -30.38 5.03 8.58
N LEU A 34 -29.67 5.30 7.47
CA LEU A 34 -28.23 5.05 7.36
C LEU A 34 -27.46 5.81 8.43
N ARG A 35 -27.74 7.11 8.58
CA ARG A 35 -27.11 7.95 9.61
C ARG A 35 -27.35 7.40 11.01
N SER A 36 -28.58 6.98 11.31
CA SER A 36 -28.92 6.38 12.59
C SER A 36 -28.15 5.09 12.85
N LEU A 37 -28.04 4.20 11.85
CA LEU A 37 -27.28 2.95 11.97
C LEU A 37 -25.80 3.20 12.24
N VAL A 38 -25.19 4.17 11.55
CA VAL A 38 -23.78 4.54 11.76
C VAL A 38 -23.59 5.19 13.14
N ALA A 39 -24.45 6.15 13.50
CA ALA A 39 -24.35 6.90 14.76
C ALA A 39 -24.51 6.03 16.01
N HIS A 40 -25.32 4.98 15.93
CA HIS A 40 -25.59 4.09 17.06
C HIS A 40 -24.75 2.81 17.04
N ASN A 41 -23.78 2.68 16.12
CA ASN A 41 -22.88 1.54 16.13
C ASN A 41 -21.97 1.61 17.37
N PRO A 42 -21.97 0.58 18.24
CA PRO A 42 -21.27 0.63 19.53
C PRO A 42 -19.74 0.62 19.41
N SER A 43 -19.21 0.26 18.23
CA SER A 43 -17.77 0.24 17.95
C SER A 43 -17.30 1.49 17.21
N GLN A 44 -18.23 2.36 16.81
CA GLN A 44 -17.97 3.56 16.05
C GLN A 44 -17.47 4.69 16.96
N GLU A 45 -16.42 5.37 16.51
CA GLU A 45 -15.95 6.62 17.10
C GLU A 45 -16.28 7.75 16.12
N ILE A 46 -17.01 8.77 16.59
CA ILE A 46 -17.46 9.90 15.79
C ILE A 46 -16.84 11.15 16.39
N VAL A 47 -15.96 11.79 15.63
CA VAL A 47 -15.31 13.05 16.05
C VAL A 47 -16.02 14.25 15.43
N ASP A 48 -16.56 14.08 14.21
CA ASP A 48 -17.30 15.09 13.46
C ASP A 48 -18.51 14.44 12.76
N ASP A 49 -19.62 15.17 12.66
CA ASP A 49 -20.81 14.73 11.93
C ASP A 49 -20.50 14.49 10.43
N GLN A 50 -19.50 15.16 9.87
CA GLN A 50 -19.02 14.92 8.49
C GLN A 50 -18.38 13.54 8.28
N GLU A 51 -18.04 12.81 9.36
CA GLU A 51 -17.55 11.43 9.27
C GLU A 51 -18.69 10.43 9.04
N ILE A 52 -19.94 10.83 9.28
CA ILE A 52 -21.14 10.00 9.10
C ILE A 52 -21.63 10.14 7.65
N PRO A 53 -21.60 9.08 6.83
CA PRO A 53 -22.15 9.16 5.47
C PRO A 53 -23.67 9.38 5.53
N SER A 54 -24.14 10.41 4.82
CA SER A 54 -25.55 10.79 4.76
C SER A 54 -26.31 10.08 3.65
N ASN A 55 -25.62 9.66 2.58
CA ASN A 55 -26.22 9.08 1.38
C ASN A 55 -25.32 7.98 0.78
N TYR A 56 -25.74 7.38 -0.34
CA TYR A 56 -25.00 6.28 -0.97
C TYR A 56 -23.65 6.72 -1.57
N LEU A 57 -23.56 7.96 -2.09
CA LEU A 57 -22.32 8.49 -2.67
C LEU A 57 -21.26 8.72 -1.59
N GLU A 58 -21.66 9.32 -0.46
CA GLU A 58 -20.77 9.50 0.68
C GLU A 58 -20.32 8.16 1.28
N LEU A 59 -21.24 7.19 1.41
CA LEU A 59 -20.87 5.85 1.89
C LEU A 59 -19.88 5.16 0.93
N ALA A 60 -20.05 5.35 -0.38
CA ALA A 60 -19.10 4.92 -1.40
C ALA A 60 -17.71 5.54 -1.18
N LEU A 61 -17.61 6.85 -0.97
CA LEU A 61 -16.33 7.50 -0.67
C LEU A 61 -15.70 6.98 0.62
N LYS A 62 -16.48 6.79 1.69
CA LYS A 62 -15.98 6.27 2.97
C LYS A 62 -15.33 4.90 2.86
N ARG A 63 -15.76 4.06 1.90
CA ARG A 63 -15.09 2.77 1.60
C ARG A 63 -13.67 2.99 1.05
N MET A 64 -13.49 3.98 0.18
CA MET A 64 -12.19 4.30 -0.41
C MET A 64 -11.29 5.02 0.61
N GLU A 65 -11.83 5.98 1.36
CA GLU A 65 -11.12 6.67 2.44
C GLU A 65 -10.59 5.67 3.48
N TRP A 66 -11.43 4.74 3.92
CA TRP A 66 -11.05 3.67 4.85
C TRP A 66 -9.83 2.90 4.36
N TYR A 67 -9.86 2.43 3.11
CA TYR A 67 -8.77 1.64 2.54
C TYR A 67 -7.48 2.44 2.43
N ILE A 68 -7.58 3.68 1.91
CA ILE A 68 -6.44 4.57 1.73
C ILE A 68 -5.80 4.94 3.07
N GLN A 69 -6.60 5.33 4.07
CA GLN A 69 -6.10 5.66 5.40
C GLN A 69 -5.50 4.43 6.09
N LYS A 70 -6.16 3.26 6.03
CA LYS A 70 -5.63 2.00 6.57
C LYS A 70 -4.25 1.64 6.01
N LYS A 71 -4.01 1.93 4.72
CA LYS A 71 -2.76 1.60 4.03
C LYS A 71 -1.64 2.63 4.23
N HIS A 72 -1.99 3.90 4.41
CA HIS A 72 -1.02 5.00 4.35
C HIS A 72 -0.86 5.80 5.65
N ASP A 73 -1.83 5.76 6.55
CA ASP A 73 -1.77 6.44 7.84
C ASP A 73 -1.23 5.50 8.93
N ARG A 74 -0.15 5.93 9.59
CA ARG A 74 0.47 5.18 10.70
C ARG A 74 -0.32 5.28 12.00
N GLU A 75 -1.17 6.30 12.12
CA GLU A 75 -2.04 6.55 13.27
C GLU A 75 -3.49 6.18 12.96
N PHE A 76 -3.72 5.36 11.92
CA PHE A 76 -5.04 4.94 11.47
C PHE A 76 -5.90 4.41 12.63
N ASN A 77 -7.06 5.04 12.83
CA ASN A 77 -8.06 4.61 13.80
C ASN A 77 -9.17 3.83 13.10
N SER A 78 -9.17 2.50 13.27
CA SER A 78 -10.19 1.63 12.68
C SER A 78 -11.61 1.87 13.21
N ARG A 79 -11.76 2.51 14.38
CA ARG A 79 -13.08 2.81 14.96
C ARG A 79 -13.84 3.91 14.20
N LYS A 80 -13.15 4.74 13.43
CA LYS A 80 -13.79 5.75 12.56
C LYS A 80 -14.58 5.15 11.40
N TYR A 81 -14.33 3.88 11.08
CA TYR A 81 -14.98 3.18 9.97
C TYR A 81 -15.61 1.87 10.42
N ALA A 82 -15.90 1.72 11.72
CA ALA A 82 -16.42 0.48 12.27
C ALA A 82 -17.76 0.08 11.64
N PHE A 83 -18.55 1.07 11.19
CA PHE A 83 -19.80 0.84 10.47
C PHE A 83 -19.61 0.03 9.18
N LEU A 84 -18.46 0.10 8.49
CA LEU A 84 -18.21 -0.68 7.28
C LEU A 84 -18.16 -2.19 7.55
N SER A 85 -17.92 -2.59 8.80
CA SER A 85 -17.95 -3.99 9.23
C SER A 85 -19.25 -4.39 9.93
N ASP A 86 -20.26 -3.53 9.93
CA ASP A 86 -21.58 -3.81 10.47
C ASP A 86 -22.53 -4.33 9.39
N TYR A 87 -23.07 -5.53 9.57
CA TYR A 87 -24.02 -6.10 8.62
C TYR A 87 -25.36 -5.34 8.61
N ALA A 88 -25.64 -4.46 9.56
CA ALA A 88 -26.84 -3.64 9.57
C ALA A 88 -26.91 -2.67 8.37
N ILE A 89 -25.75 -2.23 7.84
CA ILE A 89 -25.70 -1.33 6.69
C ILE A 89 -25.68 -2.05 5.33
N THR A 90 -25.78 -3.39 5.29
CA THR A 90 -25.56 -4.20 4.08
C THR A 90 -26.31 -3.67 2.86
N LYS A 91 -27.59 -3.28 3.00
CA LYS A 91 -28.39 -2.74 1.89
C LYS A 91 -27.73 -1.49 1.27
N TYR A 92 -27.29 -0.57 2.12
CA TYR A 92 -26.67 0.69 1.69
C TYR A 92 -25.29 0.48 1.11
N ASP A 93 -24.52 -0.40 1.74
CA ASP A 93 -23.16 -0.74 1.32
C ASP A 93 -23.13 -1.43 -0.06
N VAL A 94 -24.08 -2.34 -0.31
CA VAL A 94 -24.21 -3.00 -1.63
C VAL A 94 -24.46 -1.95 -2.71
N ILE A 95 -25.43 -1.05 -2.54
CA ILE A 95 -25.70 0.00 -3.54
C ILE A 95 -24.46 0.89 -3.75
N SER A 96 -23.80 1.29 -2.66
CA SER A 96 -22.58 2.10 -2.71
C SER A 96 -21.44 1.39 -3.46
N PHE A 97 -21.27 0.08 -3.26
CA PHE A 97 -20.32 -0.74 -4.01
C PHE A 97 -20.60 -0.71 -5.52
N TYR A 98 -21.87 -0.85 -5.94
CA TYR A 98 -22.23 -0.81 -7.37
C TYR A 98 -21.97 0.58 -7.97
N LEU A 99 -22.31 1.65 -7.25
CA LEU A 99 -22.04 3.02 -7.68
C LEU A 99 -20.55 3.26 -7.88
N LEU A 100 -19.69 2.81 -6.94
CA LEU A 100 -18.24 2.88 -7.09
C LEU A 100 -17.73 2.14 -8.32
N CYS A 101 -18.12 0.87 -8.47
CA CYS A 101 -17.70 0.05 -9.61
C CYS A 101 -18.14 0.67 -10.94
N GLN A 102 -19.35 1.24 -10.97
CA GLN A 102 -19.88 1.89 -12.16
C GLN A 102 -19.15 3.17 -12.49
N ALA A 103 -18.96 4.06 -11.51
CA ALA A 103 -18.22 5.31 -11.65
C ALA A 103 -16.79 5.05 -12.17
N ILE A 104 -16.08 4.10 -11.56
CA ILE A 104 -14.72 3.73 -11.95
C ILE A 104 -14.69 3.12 -13.36
N GLY A 105 -15.57 2.16 -13.65
CA GLY A 105 -15.62 1.50 -14.96
C GLY A 105 -15.96 2.45 -16.10
N VAL A 106 -16.86 3.41 -15.87
CA VAL A 106 -17.25 4.44 -16.82
C VAL A 106 -16.08 5.36 -17.16
N LYS A 107 -15.34 5.84 -16.16
CA LYS A 107 -14.34 6.90 -16.35
C LYS A 107 -12.93 6.41 -16.63
N PHE A 108 -12.46 5.41 -15.88
CA PHE A 108 -11.05 5.00 -15.90
C PHE A 108 -10.83 3.66 -16.61
N GLY A 109 -11.79 2.74 -16.50
CA GLY A 109 -11.72 1.41 -17.10
C GLY A 109 -10.92 0.38 -16.29
N PRO A 110 -10.89 -0.88 -16.73
CA PRO A 110 -10.49 -2.02 -15.90
C PRO A 110 -8.99 -2.04 -15.55
N ASN A 111 -8.13 -1.45 -16.38
CA ASN A 111 -6.68 -1.48 -16.18
C ASN A 111 -6.16 -0.26 -15.41
N SER A 112 -7.04 0.53 -14.78
CA SER A 112 -6.63 1.75 -14.10
C SER A 112 -6.18 1.49 -12.66
N ARG A 113 -5.48 2.48 -12.08
CA ARG A 113 -5.13 2.49 -10.66
C ARG A 113 -6.39 2.41 -9.79
N GLU A 114 -7.43 3.15 -10.15
CA GLU A 114 -8.70 3.25 -9.43
C GLU A 114 -9.40 1.89 -9.37
N THR A 115 -9.45 1.16 -10.49
CA THR A 115 -9.98 -0.20 -10.53
C THR A 115 -9.20 -1.12 -9.60
N ARG A 116 -7.86 -1.12 -9.70
CA ARG A 116 -7.01 -1.94 -8.83
C ARG A 116 -7.26 -1.63 -7.35
N VAL A 117 -7.26 -0.35 -6.97
CA VAL A 117 -7.46 0.07 -5.58
C VAL A 117 -8.85 -0.32 -5.09
N MET A 118 -9.89 -0.19 -5.91
CA MET A 118 -11.25 -0.64 -5.55
C MET A 118 -11.31 -2.17 -5.33
N VAL A 119 -10.68 -2.96 -6.20
CA VAL A 119 -10.62 -4.42 -6.06
C VAL A 119 -9.84 -4.82 -4.80
N GLU A 120 -8.69 -4.20 -4.53
CA GLU A 120 -7.92 -4.40 -3.30
C GLU A 120 -8.73 -4.01 -2.05
N ALA A 121 -9.42 -2.87 -2.08
CA ALA A 121 -10.28 -2.39 -0.99
C ALA A 121 -11.42 -3.35 -0.70
N GLN A 122 -12.08 -3.91 -1.73
CA GLN A 122 -13.11 -4.91 -1.53
C GLN A 122 -12.56 -6.17 -0.86
N GLY A 123 -11.40 -6.67 -1.30
CA GLY A 123 -10.77 -7.85 -0.68
C GLY A 123 -10.45 -7.64 0.80
N ASP A 124 -9.83 -6.51 1.13
CA ASP A 124 -9.49 -6.17 2.52
C ASP A 124 -10.75 -5.98 3.38
N LEU A 125 -11.82 -5.42 2.81
CA LEU A 125 -13.07 -5.21 3.54
C LEU A 125 -13.77 -6.53 3.85
N VAL A 126 -13.77 -7.48 2.91
CA VAL A 126 -14.28 -8.84 3.15
C VAL A 126 -13.51 -9.51 4.29
N GLN A 127 -12.19 -9.40 4.31
CA GLN A 127 -11.37 -9.95 5.39
C GLN A 127 -11.67 -9.29 6.74
N GLU A 128 -11.81 -7.96 6.77
CA GLU A 128 -12.19 -7.22 7.99
C GLU A 128 -13.55 -7.69 8.51
N ARG A 129 -14.53 -7.88 7.61
CA ARG A 129 -15.88 -8.36 7.95
C ARG A 129 -15.84 -9.77 8.52
N LEU A 130 -15.14 -10.70 7.87
CA LEU A 130 -14.96 -12.08 8.37
C LEU A 130 -14.37 -12.09 9.78
N GLY A 131 -13.35 -11.26 10.03
CA GLY A 131 -12.72 -11.15 11.34
C GLY A 131 -13.61 -10.60 12.47
N LYS A 132 -14.77 -10.00 12.15
CA LYS A 132 -15.78 -9.54 13.12
C LYS A 132 -16.92 -10.54 13.32
N LEU A 133 -17.08 -11.51 12.43
CA LEU A 133 -18.12 -12.52 12.54
C LEU A 133 -17.78 -13.56 13.61
N ARG A 134 -18.82 -14.20 14.16
CA ARG A 134 -18.63 -15.41 14.96
C ARG A 134 -18.09 -16.50 14.04
N THR A 135 -17.24 -17.38 14.57
CA THR A 135 -16.61 -18.45 13.79
C THR A 135 -17.62 -19.32 13.04
N GLU A 136 -18.76 -19.65 13.66
CA GLU A 136 -19.82 -20.44 13.03
C GLU A 136 -20.48 -19.70 11.86
N ASP A 137 -20.76 -18.41 12.02
CA ASP A 137 -21.34 -17.56 10.98
C ASP A 137 -20.34 -17.36 9.82
N SER A 138 -19.05 -17.16 10.14
CA SER A 138 -17.96 -17.03 9.16
C SER A 138 -17.83 -18.29 8.30
N ARG A 139 -17.75 -19.47 8.94
CA ARG A 139 -17.67 -20.75 8.22
C ARG A 139 -18.88 -20.97 7.32
N PHE A 140 -20.07 -20.70 7.83
CA PHE A 140 -21.30 -20.86 7.06
C PHE A 140 -21.32 -19.96 5.81
N ILE A 141 -21.01 -18.68 5.96
CA ILE A 141 -21.06 -17.73 4.84
C ILE A 141 -19.94 -17.98 3.83
N VAL A 142 -18.75 -18.38 4.27
CA VAL A 142 -17.62 -18.73 3.39
C VAL A 142 -17.97 -19.95 2.54
N GLU A 143 -18.46 -21.01 3.18
CA GLU A 143 -18.88 -22.23 2.49
C GLU A 143 -19.97 -21.94 1.45
N LYS A 144 -21.00 -21.17 1.82
CA LYS A 144 -22.06 -20.77 0.88
C LYS A 144 -21.55 -19.91 -0.27
N SER A 145 -20.64 -18.99 0.00
CA SER A 145 -20.05 -18.14 -1.03
C SER A 145 -19.19 -18.96 -2.00
N LEU A 146 -18.36 -19.88 -1.51
CA LEU A 146 -17.54 -20.76 -2.35
C LEU A 146 -18.40 -21.65 -3.26
N GLN A 147 -19.47 -22.24 -2.74
CA GLN A 147 -20.42 -23.03 -3.54
C GLN A 147 -20.99 -22.23 -4.74
N MET A 148 -21.28 -20.94 -4.53
CA MET A 148 -21.80 -20.07 -5.59
C MET A 148 -20.73 -19.64 -6.59
N LEU A 149 -19.52 -19.38 -6.09
CA LEU A 149 -18.40 -18.86 -6.86
C LEU A 149 -17.76 -19.92 -7.75
N LEU A 150 -17.55 -21.14 -7.22
CA LEU A 150 -16.89 -22.23 -7.91
C LEU A 150 -17.78 -22.93 -8.94
N LYS A 151 -19.11 -22.87 -8.77
CA LYS A 151 -20.17 -23.40 -9.66
C LYS A 151 -20.17 -24.91 -9.88
N ASP A 152 -19.05 -25.59 -9.67
CA ASP A 152 -18.84 -27.02 -9.81
C ASP A 152 -18.15 -27.59 -8.56
N ASP A 153 -18.44 -28.84 -8.22
CA ASP A 153 -17.83 -29.54 -7.08
C ASP A 153 -16.36 -29.92 -7.36
N LEU A 154 -16.00 -30.10 -8.64
CA LEU A 154 -14.64 -30.44 -9.08
C LEU A 154 -14.01 -29.28 -9.85
N VAL A 155 -13.07 -28.59 -9.21
CA VAL A 155 -12.43 -27.38 -9.75
C VAL A 155 -10.99 -27.68 -10.12
N HIS A 156 -10.67 -27.61 -11.41
CA HIS A 156 -9.29 -27.74 -11.89
C HIS A 156 -8.51 -26.43 -11.69
N TRP A 157 -7.21 -26.48 -11.41
CA TRP A 157 -6.40 -25.28 -11.11
C TRP A 157 -6.44 -24.21 -12.22
N THR A 158 -6.69 -24.61 -13.46
CA THR A 158 -6.82 -23.71 -14.63
C THR A 158 -8.01 -22.76 -14.50
N PHE A 159 -9.01 -23.11 -13.69
CA PHE A 159 -10.09 -22.19 -13.33
C PHE A 159 -9.55 -20.90 -12.71
N PHE A 160 -8.43 -20.97 -11.97
CA PHE A 160 -7.76 -19.83 -11.37
C PHE A 160 -6.66 -19.22 -12.25
N GLN A 161 -6.63 -19.49 -13.56
CA GLN A 161 -5.56 -19.02 -14.46
C GLN A 161 -5.33 -17.51 -14.33
N GLU A 162 -6.40 -16.71 -14.27
CA GLU A 162 -6.30 -15.26 -14.18
C GLU A 162 -5.72 -14.81 -12.81
N LEU A 163 -6.21 -15.37 -11.71
CA LEU A 163 -5.68 -15.13 -10.37
C LEU A 163 -4.21 -15.53 -10.22
N LEU A 164 -3.81 -16.63 -10.86
CA LEU A 164 -2.43 -17.12 -10.87
C LEU A 164 -1.53 -16.22 -11.70
N SER A 165 -1.99 -15.78 -12.88
CA SER A 165 -1.23 -14.91 -13.78
C SER A 165 -0.93 -13.54 -13.14
N THR A 166 -1.90 -13.00 -12.41
CA THR A 166 -1.80 -11.70 -11.71
C THR A 166 -1.18 -11.82 -10.30
N ARG A 167 -0.72 -13.02 -9.90
CA ARG A 167 -0.22 -13.34 -8.56
C ARG A 167 -1.17 -12.99 -7.41
N LYS A 168 -2.47 -12.83 -7.66
CA LYS A 168 -3.48 -12.68 -6.59
C LYS A 168 -3.52 -13.93 -5.69
N ILE A 169 -3.23 -15.09 -6.28
CA ILE A 169 -2.97 -16.35 -5.58
C ILE A 169 -1.73 -17.02 -6.17
N ARG A 170 -1.02 -17.83 -5.39
CA ARG A 170 0.09 -18.65 -5.89
C ARG A 170 -0.35 -20.10 -5.95
N LEU A 171 0.21 -20.84 -6.90
CA LEU A 171 -0.03 -22.29 -6.99
C LEU A 171 0.40 -23.02 -5.70
N THR A 172 1.41 -22.49 -5.00
CA THR A 172 1.87 -23.00 -3.70
C THR A 172 0.91 -22.75 -2.55
N ASP A 173 -0.08 -21.86 -2.73
CA ASP A 173 -1.12 -21.61 -1.75
C ASP A 173 -2.25 -22.65 -1.88
N LEU A 174 -2.32 -23.39 -2.99
CA LEU A 174 -3.38 -24.36 -3.28
C LEU A 174 -2.95 -25.79 -2.92
N LEU A 175 -3.89 -26.59 -2.44
CA LEU A 175 -3.71 -28.04 -2.36
C LEU A 175 -4.32 -28.70 -3.60
N LEU A 176 -3.47 -29.34 -4.40
CA LEU A 176 -3.85 -29.96 -5.66
C LEU A 176 -3.60 -31.48 -5.64
N ASP A 177 -4.51 -32.25 -6.23
CA ASP A 177 -4.30 -33.64 -6.59
C ASP A 177 -4.72 -33.88 -8.04
N SER A 178 -3.82 -34.39 -8.88
CA SER A 178 -4.06 -34.59 -10.32
C SER A 178 -4.59 -33.36 -11.08
N GLY A 179 -4.25 -32.15 -10.59
CA GLY A 179 -4.71 -30.88 -11.16
C GLY A 179 -6.01 -30.34 -10.57
N GLU A 180 -6.69 -31.10 -9.72
CA GLU A 180 -7.92 -30.71 -9.04
C GLU A 180 -7.61 -30.04 -7.70
N LEU A 181 -8.33 -28.97 -7.39
CA LEU A 181 -8.31 -28.30 -6.10
C LEU A 181 -9.02 -29.14 -5.04
N ILE A 182 -8.36 -29.33 -3.90
CA ILE A 182 -8.93 -30.04 -2.76
C ILE A 182 -9.29 -29.02 -1.68
N LEU A 183 -10.59 -28.85 -1.42
CA LEU A 183 -11.12 -27.96 -0.38
C LEU A 183 -11.89 -28.70 0.71
N ASP A 184 -12.53 -29.82 0.39
CA ASP A 184 -13.39 -30.48 1.35
C ASP A 184 -12.65 -31.52 2.19
N ARG A 185 -13.13 -31.63 3.42
CA ARG A 185 -12.52 -32.52 4.41
C ARG A 185 -12.63 -33.99 3.98
N GLU A 186 -13.76 -34.37 3.41
CA GLU A 186 -14.01 -35.74 2.96
C GLU A 186 -13.02 -36.11 1.84
N ASP A 187 -12.96 -35.29 0.79
CA ASP A 187 -11.98 -35.44 -0.30
C ASP A 187 -10.53 -35.49 0.18
N PHE A 188 -10.16 -34.62 1.13
CA PHE A 188 -8.83 -34.63 1.70
C PHE A 188 -8.52 -35.95 2.43
N LEU A 189 -9.46 -36.40 3.26
CA LEU A 189 -9.29 -37.62 4.05
C LEU A 189 -9.22 -38.86 3.14
N ASP A 190 -10.03 -38.91 2.09
CA ASP A 190 -10.05 -40.03 1.16
C ASP A 190 -8.78 -40.09 0.30
N ARG A 191 -8.33 -38.94 -0.24
CA ARG A 191 -7.16 -38.89 -1.13
C ARG A 191 -5.82 -38.94 -0.39
N PHE A 192 -5.71 -38.25 0.74
CA PHE A 192 -4.44 -38.09 1.48
C PHE A 192 -4.38 -38.83 2.81
N GLY A 193 -5.52 -39.11 3.45
CA GLY A 193 -5.57 -39.78 4.76
C GLY A 193 -4.75 -41.08 4.83
N PRO A 194 -4.88 -42.01 3.86
CA PRO A 194 -4.08 -43.24 3.83
C PRO A 194 -2.56 -43.02 3.69
N ARG A 195 -2.13 -41.85 3.19
CA ARG A 195 -0.71 -41.51 2.94
C ARG A 195 -0.07 -40.83 4.15
N ILE A 196 -0.86 -40.24 5.05
CA ILE A 196 -0.37 -39.53 6.24
C ILE A 196 -0.04 -40.54 7.33
N LYS A 197 1.26 -40.71 7.60
CA LYS A 197 1.78 -41.54 8.70
C LYS A 197 2.20 -40.65 9.87
N GLN A 198 2.01 -41.13 11.11
CA GLN A 198 2.48 -40.47 12.35
C GLN A 198 1.82 -39.12 12.71
N ARG A 199 0.77 -38.70 11.99
CA ARG A 199 -0.02 -37.50 12.30
C ARG A 199 -1.51 -37.80 12.14
N ASN A 200 -2.37 -37.00 12.77
CA ASN A 200 -3.81 -37.09 12.57
C ASN A 200 -4.19 -36.40 11.24
N PRO A 201 -4.82 -37.10 10.27
CA PRO A 201 -5.21 -36.51 8.99
C PRO A 201 -6.18 -35.34 9.11
N SER A 202 -7.12 -35.37 10.06
CA SER A 202 -8.03 -34.25 10.28
C SER A 202 -7.30 -32.99 10.76
N SER A 203 -6.32 -33.13 11.66
CA SER A 203 -5.49 -31.99 12.07
C SER A 203 -4.65 -31.44 10.92
N MET A 204 -4.22 -32.29 9.99
CA MET A 204 -3.50 -31.85 8.78
C MET A 204 -4.42 -31.09 7.81
N TYR A 205 -5.68 -31.51 7.66
CA TYR A 205 -6.68 -30.79 6.89
C TYR A 205 -6.88 -29.36 7.42
N GLU A 206 -7.11 -29.21 8.73
CA GLU A 206 -7.31 -27.89 9.35
C GLU A 206 -6.09 -26.96 9.17
N LEU A 207 -4.88 -27.54 9.12
CA LEU A 207 -3.64 -26.77 8.97
C LEU A 207 -3.35 -26.36 7.52
N LEU A 208 -3.67 -27.22 6.54
CA LEU A 208 -3.32 -27.00 5.13
C LEU A 208 -4.43 -26.36 4.32
N ILE A 209 -5.69 -26.63 4.69
CA ILE A 209 -6.87 -26.13 4.03
C ILE A 209 -7.65 -25.30 5.05
N GLY A 210 -8.36 -25.97 5.96
CA GLY A 210 -9.13 -25.34 7.03
C GLY A 210 -9.95 -24.14 6.58
N ASP A 211 -10.16 -23.21 7.52
CA ASP A 211 -10.84 -21.94 7.24
C ASP A 211 -9.94 -21.00 6.43
N GLU A 212 -8.62 -21.01 6.66
CA GLU A 212 -7.67 -20.05 6.08
C GLU A 212 -7.60 -20.12 4.55
N LEU A 213 -7.49 -21.32 3.97
CA LEU A 213 -7.44 -21.48 2.51
C LEU A 213 -8.80 -21.19 1.87
N LYS A 214 -9.89 -21.62 2.51
CA LYS A 214 -11.27 -21.38 2.04
C LYS A 214 -11.56 -19.88 1.99
N GLU A 215 -11.23 -19.16 3.06
CA GLU A 215 -11.36 -17.70 3.13
C GLU A 215 -10.47 -17.00 2.08
N LEU A 216 -9.22 -17.43 1.92
CA LEU A 216 -8.31 -16.88 0.90
C LEU A 216 -8.91 -17.00 -0.50
N ILE A 217 -9.33 -18.20 -0.90
CA ILE A 217 -9.88 -18.45 -2.24
C ILE A 217 -11.15 -17.64 -2.45
N MET A 218 -12.08 -17.65 -1.49
CA MET A 218 -13.31 -16.87 -1.57
C MET A 218 -13.01 -15.38 -1.77
N VAL A 219 -12.13 -14.80 -0.96
CA VAL A 219 -11.75 -13.38 -1.06
C VAL A 219 -11.16 -13.08 -2.44
N LYS A 220 -10.23 -13.91 -2.93
CA LYS A 220 -9.60 -13.68 -4.25
C LYS A 220 -10.59 -13.82 -5.40
N MET A 221 -11.58 -14.71 -5.28
CA MET A 221 -12.64 -14.83 -6.27
C MET A 221 -13.59 -13.64 -6.26
N ILE A 222 -14.00 -13.12 -5.09
CA ILE A 222 -14.82 -11.90 -5.00
C ILE A 222 -14.07 -10.70 -5.61
N MET A 223 -12.76 -10.61 -5.37
CA MET A 223 -11.92 -9.60 -6.01
C MET A 223 -11.93 -9.74 -7.54
N GLN A 224 -11.84 -10.96 -8.07
CA GLN A 224 -11.93 -11.20 -9.52
C GLN A 224 -13.31 -10.85 -10.09
N GLU A 225 -14.40 -11.28 -9.44
CA GLU A 225 -15.76 -10.91 -9.89
C GLU A 225 -15.96 -9.38 -9.91
N THR A 226 -15.35 -8.67 -8.96
CA THR A 226 -15.37 -7.20 -8.90
C THR A 226 -14.68 -6.59 -10.12
N GLU A 227 -13.49 -7.09 -10.46
CA GLU A 227 -12.75 -6.64 -11.65
C GLU A 227 -13.49 -6.95 -12.96
N ASP A 228 -14.03 -8.17 -13.06
CA ASP A 228 -14.84 -8.61 -14.20
C ASP A 228 -16.09 -7.74 -14.37
N TYR A 229 -16.73 -7.36 -13.28
CA TYR A 229 -17.89 -6.47 -13.29
C TYR A 229 -17.51 -5.07 -13.77
N ILE A 230 -16.42 -4.48 -13.25
CA ILE A 230 -15.92 -3.18 -13.71
C ILE A 230 -15.58 -3.21 -15.21
N LYS A 231 -14.94 -4.29 -15.68
CA LYS A 231 -14.66 -4.52 -17.10
C LYS A 231 -15.94 -4.54 -17.94
N GLN A 232 -16.97 -5.26 -17.51
CA GLN A 232 -18.26 -5.28 -18.19
C GLN A 232 -18.94 -3.91 -18.21
N VAL A 233 -18.84 -3.14 -17.12
CA VAL A 233 -19.36 -1.76 -17.10
C VAL A 233 -18.61 -0.90 -18.11
N HIS A 234 -17.28 -0.97 -18.13
CA HIS A 234 -16.46 -0.22 -19.08
C HIS A 234 -16.81 -0.54 -20.53
N GLU A 235 -16.93 -1.82 -20.88
CA GLU A 235 -17.34 -2.26 -22.21
C GLU A 235 -18.71 -1.70 -22.63
N LYS A 236 -19.68 -1.68 -21.71
CA LYS A 236 -21.00 -1.08 -21.95
C LYS A 236 -20.92 0.44 -22.08
N ALA A 237 -20.14 1.10 -21.22
CA ALA A 237 -19.98 2.55 -21.22
C ALA A 237 -19.38 3.07 -22.54
N ARG A 238 -18.46 2.31 -23.16
CA ARG A 238 -17.86 2.68 -24.47
C ARG A 238 -18.87 2.77 -25.62
N ILE A 239 -20.02 2.10 -25.50
CA ILE A 239 -21.08 2.10 -26.52
C ILE A 239 -22.14 3.17 -26.18
N MET A 240 -22.13 3.70 -24.96
CA MET A 240 -23.07 4.71 -24.48
C MET A 240 -22.68 6.10 -24.99
N VAL A 241 -23.67 6.90 -25.37
CA VAL A 241 -23.43 8.25 -25.94
C VAL A 241 -22.90 9.22 -24.90
N GLU A 242 -23.47 9.21 -23.68
CA GLU A 242 -23.07 10.10 -22.59
C GLU A 242 -23.28 9.40 -21.24
N PRO A 243 -22.25 9.31 -20.39
CA PRO A 243 -22.37 8.81 -19.02
C PRO A 243 -23.25 9.67 -18.12
N ASN A 244 -23.85 9.04 -17.09
CA ASN A 244 -24.58 9.79 -16.06
C ASN A 244 -23.61 10.74 -15.32
N PRO A 245 -23.91 12.06 -15.23
CA PRO A 245 -23.05 13.03 -14.56
C PRO A 245 -22.69 12.68 -13.12
N ILE A 246 -23.62 12.11 -12.35
CA ILE A 246 -23.39 11.74 -10.95
C ILE A 246 -22.28 10.69 -10.83
N LEU A 247 -22.19 9.75 -11.79
CA LEU A 247 -21.12 8.75 -11.80
C LEU A 247 -19.76 9.38 -12.15
N LEU A 248 -19.74 10.43 -12.97
CA LEU A 248 -18.51 11.13 -13.32
C LEU A 248 -18.00 11.96 -12.14
N GLU A 249 -18.89 12.63 -11.41
CA GLU A 249 -18.59 13.37 -10.18
C GLU A 249 -18.05 12.43 -9.10
N LEU A 250 -18.74 11.31 -8.83
CA LEU A 250 -18.24 10.29 -7.89
C LEU A 250 -16.85 9.77 -8.30
N ALA A 251 -16.60 9.59 -9.61
CA ALA A 251 -15.31 9.15 -10.10
C ALA A 251 -14.20 10.21 -9.93
N ASP A 252 -14.52 11.51 -10.05
CA ASP A 252 -13.60 12.60 -9.69
C ASP A 252 -13.24 12.57 -8.20
N GLU A 253 -14.24 12.48 -7.32
CA GLU A 253 -14.04 12.44 -5.87
C GLU A 253 -13.21 11.21 -5.44
N VAL A 254 -13.45 10.05 -6.07
CA VAL A 254 -12.60 8.85 -5.86
C VAL A 254 -11.15 9.13 -6.24
N ALA A 255 -10.89 9.79 -7.38
CA ALA A 255 -9.53 10.14 -7.78
C ALA A 255 -8.86 11.11 -6.79
N GLU A 256 -9.62 12.05 -6.23
CA GLU A 256 -9.14 12.96 -5.19
C GLU A 256 -8.74 12.22 -3.91
N VAL A 257 -9.61 11.34 -3.38
CA VAL A 257 -9.31 10.50 -2.20
C VAL A 257 -8.04 9.67 -2.43
N LEU A 258 -7.88 9.10 -3.63
CA LEU A 258 -6.70 8.35 -3.99
C LEU A 258 -5.44 9.23 -4.12
N ALA A 259 -5.59 10.50 -4.47
CA ALA A 259 -4.47 11.44 -4.60
C ALA A 259 -4.01 12.04 -3.25
N GLU A 260 -4.86 12.09 -2.22
CA GLU A 260 -4.53 12.70 -0.92
C GLU A 260 -3.21 12.21 -0.31
N PRO A 261 -2.91 10.89 -0.26
CA PRO A 261 -1.63 10.43 0.26
C PRO A 261 -0.48 11.02 -0.54
N MET A 262 -0.59 11.13 -1.87
CA MET A 262 0.45 11.68 -2.74
C MET A 262 0.70 13.17 -2.46
N GLN A 263 -0.34 13.94 -2.11
CA GLN A 263 -0.24 15.37 -1.80
C GLN A 263 0.46 15.65 -0.46
N SER A 264 0.25 14.80 0.55
CA SER A 264 1.01 14.87 1.82
C SER A 264 2.53 14.74 1.60
N TYR A 265 2.91 14.10 0.48
CA TYR A 265 4.27 13.94 -0.01
C TYR A 265 4.68 14.96 -1.11
N GLY A 266 3.93 16.06 -1.34
CA GLY A 266 4.22 17.10 -2.36
C GLY A 266 4.97 18.34 -1.82
N TYR A 267 6.03 18.79 -2.51
CA TYR A 267 7.05 19.82 -2.13
C TYR A 267 6.77 20.65 -0.85
N GLY A 268 7.21 20.15 0.31
CA GLY A 268 7.13 20.83 1.60
C GLY A 268 8.53 21.21 2.06
N SER A 269 8.89 22.47 1.84
CA SER A 269 10.11 23.10 2.36
C SER A 269 9.99 23.30 3.87
N GLY A 270 9.95 22.21 4.65
CA GLY A 270 9.94 22.26 6.11
C GLY A 270 11.35 22.48 6.64
N ARG A 271 11.60 23.64 7.26
CA ARG A 271 12.80 23.91 8.09
C ARG A 271 12.87 22.89 9.23
N GLY A 272 13.54 21.77 9.01
CA GLY A 272 13.76 20.72 10.01
C GLY A 272 13.77 19.35 9.35
N GLY A 273 14.95 18.74 9.25
CA GLY A 273 15.22 17.51 8.49
C GLY A 273 14.58 16.21 8.99
N SER A 274 13.32 16.24 9.44
CA SER A 274 12.56 15.06 9.90
C SER A 274 11.33 14.73 9.04
N GLY A 275 10.97 15.54 8.05
CA GLY A 275 9.79 15.31 7.20
C GLY A 275 10.00 14.22 6.12
N PRO A 276 8.92 13.61 5.60
CA PRO A 276 8.95 12.70 4.45
C PRO A 276 9.69 13.30 3.24
N MET A 277 10.57 12.53 2.59
CA MET A 277 11.18 12.90 1.33
C MET A 277 10.21 12.65 0.20
N LYS A 278 10.19 13.62 -0.69
CA LYS A 278 9.12 13.81 -1.66
C LYS A 278 9.58 13.32 -3.01
N ALA A 279 8.66 12.73 -3.77
CA ALA A 279 8.91 12.42 -5.18
C ALA A 279 9.20 13.73 -5.93
N GLY A 280 10.11 13.68 -6.90
CA GLY A 280 10.52 14.86 -7.65
C GLY A 280 11.58 14.53 -8.68
N PRO A 281 11.92 15.49 -9.57
CA PRO A 281 12.91 15.28 -10.62
C PRO A 281 14.23 14.73 -10.06
N LEU A 282 14.85 13.81 -10.80
CA LEU A 282 16.14 13.27 -10.42
C LEU A 282 17.20 14.37 -10.44
N ASN A 283 18.02 14.45 -9.39
CA ASN A 283 19.15 15.39 -9.34
C ASN A 283 20.48 14.62 -9.50
N PRO A 284 21.16 14.70 -10.67
CA PRO A 284 22.39 13.97 -10.91
C PRO A 284 23.53 14.33 -9.93
N LEU A 285 23.53 15.54 -9.36
CA LEU A 285 24.53 15.95 -8.37
C LEU A 285 24.41 15.12 -7.10
N ALA A 286 23.20 14.74 -6.72
CA ALA A 286 22.91 13.94 -5.54
C ALA A 286 23.16 12.43 -5.72
N PHE A 287 23.47 11.96 -6.94
CA PHE A 287 23.70 10.54 -7.16
C PHE A 287 24.95 10.02 -6.42
N PRO A 288 24.86 8.83 -5.80
CA PRO A 288 26.02 8.19 -5.18
C PRO A 288 27.09 7.80 -6.20
N PRO A 289 28.36 7.68 -5.79
CA PRO A 289 29.46 7.32 -6.68
C PRO A 289 29.23 6.03 -7.49
N CYS A 290 28.55 5.03 -6.90
CA CYS A 290 28.23 3.78 -7.59
C CYS A 290 27.21 3.96 -8.73
N VAL A 291 26.22 4.84 -8.56
CA VAL A 291 25.23 5.17 -9.60
C VAL A 291 25.87 6.00 -10.70
N LYS A 292 26.65 7.03 -10.35
CA LYS A 292 27.36 7.89 -11.32
C LYS A 292 28.21 7.04 -12.27
N LYS A 293 28.97 6.08 -11.74
CA LYS A 293 29.75 5.14 -12.56
C LYS A 293 28.89 4.19 -13.39
N ALA A 294 27.77 3.71 -12.85
CA ALA A 294 26.88 2.84 -13.62
C ALA A 294 26.28 3.58 -14.83
N LEU A 295 25.98 4.87 -14.68
CA LEU A 295 25.51 5.74 -15.77
C LEU A 295 26.55 6.00 -16.86
N GLU A 296 27.86 5.93 -16.53
CA GLU A 296 28.96 6.04 -17.49
C GLU A 296 29.10 4.78 -18.38
N GLY A 297 28.46 3.67 -18.01
CA GLY A 297 28.53 2.39 -18.72
C GLY A 297 29.50 1.39 -18.08
N ILE A 298 29.13 0.11 -18.13
CA ILE A 298 29.87 -1.00 -17.51
C ILE A 298 30.54 -1.87 -18.58
N LYS A 299 31.81 -2.22 -18.38
CA LYS A 299 32.56 -3.16 -19.24
C LYS A 299 32.06 -4.60 -19.06
N SER A 300 32.49 -5.52 -19.93
CA SER A 300 32.06 -6.93 -19.88
C SER A 300 32.22 -7.55 -18.48
N GLY A 301 31.15 -8.19 -17.98
CA GLY A 301 31.06 -8.74 -16.62
C GLY A 301 30.32 -7.82 -15.65
N GLY A 302 29.17 -8.26 -15.13
CA GLY A 302 28.36 -7.51 -14.14
C GLY A 302 27.40 -6.45 -14.71
N ARG A 303 27.27 -6.32 -16.04
CA ARG A 303 26.33 -5.38 -16.70
C ARG A 303 24.87 -5.63 -16.31
N ASN A 304 24.44 -6.89 -16.28
CA ASN A 304 23.10 -7.28 -15.82
C ASN A 304 22.85 -6.79 -14.38
N ASP A 305 23.71 -7.19 -13.45
CA ASP A 305 23.60 -6.81 -12.05
C ASP A 305 23.59 -5.28 -11.88
N ALA A 306 24.44 -4.56 -12.63
CA ALA A 306 24.53 -3.11 -12.56
C ALA A 306 23.29 -2.39 -13.13
N ILE A 307 22.75 -2.84 -14.27
CA ILE A 307 21.64 -2.17 -14.94
C ILE A 307 20.28 -2.64 -14.40
N VAL A 308 20.07 -3.95 -14.40
CA VAL A 308 18.77 -4.58 -14.10
C VAL A 308 18.55 -4.68 -12.59
N LEU A 309 19.54 -5.17 -11.84
CA LEU A 309 19.37 -5.40 -10.39
C LEU A 309 19.67 -4.18 -9.52
N PHE A 310 20.51 -3.27 -10.01
CA PHE A 310 20.93 -2.09 -9.25
C PHE A 310 20.28 -0.80 -9.75
N MET A 311 20.61 -0.38 -10.98
CA MET A 311 20.15 0.92 -11.53
C MET A 311 18.64 1.00 -11.65
N THR A 312 17.99 -0.06 -12.14
CA THR A 312 16.53 -0.06 -12.36
C THR A 312 15.77 0.22 -11.05
N PRO A 313 15.93 -0.58 -9.98
CA PRO A 313 15.40 -0.24 -8.66
C PRO A 313 15.80 1.15 -8.15
N PHE A 314 17.08 1.51 -8.24
CA PHE A 314 17.57 2.78 -7.68
C PHE A 314 16.87 3.98 -8.34
N VAL A 315 16.87 4.05 -9.66
CA VAL A 315 16.31 5.17 -10.42
C VAL A 315 14.80 5.27 -10.19
N SER A 316 14.08 4.14 -10.28
CA SER A 316 12.63 4.15 -10.08
C SER A 316 12.25 4.64 -8.68
N TYR A 317 12.92 4.15 -7.63
CA TYR A 317 12.63 4.59 -6.27
C TYR A 317 13.10 6.01 -6.00
N ALA A 318 14.28 6.42 -6.48
CA ALA A 318 14.77 7.78 -6.33
C ALA A 318 13.82 8.81 -6.96
N ARG A 319 13.19 8.46 -8.09
CA ARG A 319 12.26 9.35 -8.81
C ARG A 319 10.84 9.35 -8.25
N LEU A 320 10.33 8.17 -7.89
CA LEU A 320 8.91 7.97 -7.58
C LEU A 320 8.63 7.81 -6.09
N TYR A 321 9.52 7.17 -5.33
CA TYR A 321 9.27 6.87 -3.91
C TYR A 321 10.57 6.77 -3.09
N PRO A 322 11.31 7.89 -2.91
CA PRO A 322 12.63 7.87 -2.28
C PRO A 322 12.60 7.40 -0.82
N ASP A 323 11.44 7.42 -0.19
CA ASP A 323 11.23 7.20 1.24
C ASP A 323 10.87 5.78 1.66
N VAL A 324 10.91 4.82 0.72
CA VAL A 324 10.48 3.42 0.93
C VAL A 324 11.00 2.78 2.22
N PHE A 325 12.28 2.98 2.55
CA PHE A 325 12.90 2.36 3.73
C PHE A 325 12.50 3.02 5.06
N ARG A 326 12.03 4.27 5.04
CA ARG A 326 11.55 4.96 6.25
C ARG A 326 10.09 4.64 6.52
N MET A 327 9.29 4.59 5.47
CA MET A 327 7.85 4.38 5.59
C MET A 327 7.48 2.93 5.84
N ASN A 328 8.28 1.97 5.33
CA ASN A 328 7.99 0.54 5.39
C ASN A 328 6.58 0.18 4.85
N ILE A 329 6.06 1.02 3.94
CA ILE A 329 4.81 0.80 3.21
C ILE A 329 5.19 0.38 1.79
N SER A 330 4.74 -0.80 1.39
CA SER A 330 4.88 -1.28 0.02
C SER A 330 3.93 -0.51 -0.89
N LYS A 331 4.43 -0.08 -2.05
CA LYS A 331 3.67 0.63 -3.09
C LYS A 331 3.90 -0.04 -4.43
N ARG A 332 2.96 0.15 -5.36
CA ARG A 332 3.15 -0.11 -6.79
C ARG A 332 3.58 1.17 -7.51
N ILE A 333 3.97 1.06 -8.78
CA ILE A 333 4.37 2.24 -9.56
C ILE A 333 3.15 3.14 -9.77
N SER A 334 1.99 2.57 -10.08
CA SER A 334 0.74 3.31 -10.29
C SER A 334 0.25 4.09 -9.06
N ASP A 335 0.70 3.72 -7.84
CA ASP A 335 0.43 4.52 -6.64
C ASP A 335 1.16 5.87 -6.66
N GLN A 336 2.22 6.01 -7.46
CA GLN A 336 3.06 7.22 -7.58
C GLN A 336 3.02 7.84 -8.97
N ASP A 337 2.74 7.03 -10.00
CA ASP A 337 2.72 7.41 -11.41
C ASP A 337 1.56 6.67 -12.12
N PRO A 338 0.29 7.11 -11.91
CA PRO A 338 -0.89 6.36 -12.31
C PRO A 338 -1.02 6.11 -13.82
N GLN A 339 -0.40 6.98 -14.64
CA GLN A 339 -0.41 6.91 -16.10
C GLN A 339 0.93 6.45 -16.69
N LEU A 340 1.89 6.05 -15.84
CA LEU A 340 3.25 5.65 -16.22
C LEU A 340 4.07 6.73 -16.94
N GLU A 341 3.61 7.98 -16.98
CA GLU A 341 4.23 9.07 -17.74
C GLU A 341 5.67 9.33 -17.29
N VAL A 342 5.92 9.35 -15.97
CA VAL A 342 7.26 9.57 -15.42
C VAL A 342 8.13 8.33 -15.65
N THR A 343 7.54 7.15 -15.51
CA THR A 343 8.23 5.87 -15.67
C THR A 343 8.74 5.71 -17.09
N GLU A 344 7.90 6.01 -18.08
CA GLU A 344 8.22 5.87 -19.50
C GLU A 344 9.11 7.00 -20.04
N ASN A 345 8.90 8.24 -19.60
CA ASN A 345 9.59 9.40 -20.16
C ASN A 345 10.84 9.83 -19.39
N GLU A 346 11.00 9.41 -18.12
CA GLU A 346 12.16 9.80 -17.30
C GLU A 346 12.96 8.59 -16.77
N VAL A 347 12.30 7.59 -16.19
CA VAL A 347 12.97 6.46 -15.52
C VAL A 347 13.59 5.50 -16.54
N LEU A 348 12.77 4.98 -17.47
CA LEU A 348 13.23 4.02 -18.48
C LEU A 348 14.34 4.58 -19.39
N PRO A 349 14.24 5.82 -19.94
CA PRO A 349 15.28 6.36 -20.80
C PRO A 349 16.64 6.42 -20.10
N LEU A 350 16.68 6.83 -18.82
CA LEU A 350 17.93 6.88 -18.07
C LEU A 350 18.58 5.49 -17.91
N ILE A 351 17.77 4.46 -17.68
CA ILE A 351 18.22 3.07 -17.58
C ILE A 351 18.72 2.56 -18.94
N TYR A 352 17.96 2.83 -20.01
CA TYR A 352 18.28 2.37 -21.37
C TYR A 352 19.53 3.05 -21.92
N GLU A 353 19.74 4.33 -21.64
CA GLU A 353 20.98 5.02 -22.00
C GLU A 353 22.20 4.43 -21.29
N ALA A 354 22.09 4.12 -19.99
CA ALA A 354 23.17 3.48 -19.24
C ALA A 354 23.48 2.07 -19.81
N ALA A 355 22.44 1.33 -20.18
CA ALA A 355 22.56 0.03 -20.84
C ALA A 355 23.25 0.12 -22.21
N GLN A 356 22.98 1.19 -22.98
CA GLN A 356 23.61 1.44 -24.28
C GLN A 356 25.09 1.81 -24.17
N ARG A 357 25.48 2.50 -23.09
CA ARG A 357 26.88 2.87 -22.80
C ARG A 357 27.73 1.69 -22.32
N CYS A 358 27.11 0.56 -21.96
CA CYS A 358 27.85 -0.65 -21.65
C CYS A 358 28.69 -1.14 -22.84
N VAL A 359 29.75 -1.91 -22.55
CA VAL A 359 30.63 -2.47 -23.58
C VAL A 359 30.74 -4.00 -23.44
N PRO A 360 30.16 -4.78 -24.38
CA PRO A 360 29.23 -4.33 -25.43
C PRO A 360 27.91 -3.78 -24.85
N PRO A 361 27.08 -3.07 -25.63
CA PRO A 361 25.77 -2.60 -25.18
C PRO A 361 24.93 -3.76 -24.64
N LEU A 362 24.23 -3.54 -23.51
CA LEU A 362 23.60 -4.65 -22.78
C LEU A 362 22.50 -5.33 -23.60
N PHE A 363 21.61 -4.56 -24.23
CA PHE A 363 20.45 -5.14 -24.93
C PHE A 363 20.80 -5.71 -26.31
N ASP A 364 21.90 -5.27 -26.91
CA ASP A 364 22.40 -5.88 -28.15
C ASP A 364 22.96 -7.28 -27.88
N ASP A 365 23.62 -7.44 -26.74
CA ASP A 365 24.24 -8.71 -26.31
C ASP A 365 23.23 -9.62 -25.56
N GLN A 366 22.31 -9.03 -24.80
CA GLN A 366 21.33 -9.71 -23.95
C GLN A 366 19.94 -9.04 -24.05
N PRO A 367 19.21 -9.24 -25.16
CA PRO A 367 17.91 -8.57 -25.41
C PRO A 367 16.85 -8.82 -24.32
N GLN A 368 16.88 -10.00 -23.70
CA GLN A 368 15.96 -10.37 -22.62
C GLN A 368 16.07 -9.47 -21.39
N GLU A 369 17.20 -8.78 -21.19
CA GLU A 369 17.36 -7.89 -20.04
C GLU A 369 16.48 -6.65 -20.11
N LYS A 370 16.04 -6.27 -21.31
CA LYS A 370 15.04 -5.22 -21.47
C LYS A 370 13.69 -5.64 -20.90
N VAL A 371 13.31 -6.91 -21.05
CA VAL A 371 12.10 -7.50 -20.44
C VAL A 371 12.27 -7.63 -18.92
N ASN A 372 13.46 -8.01 -18.46
CA ASN A 372 13.73 -8.11 -17.02
C ASN A 372 13.60 -6.76 -16.30
N ILE A 373 13.85 -5.63 -16.96
CA ILE A 373 13.61 -4.29 -16.40
C ILE A 373 12.14 -4.12 -16.02
N ASN A 374 11.21 -4.47 -16.92
CA ASN A 374 9.77 -4.41 -16.65
C ASN A 374 9.40 -5.30 -15.45
N ALA A 375 9.98 -6.50 -15.38
CA ALA A 375 9.80 -7.40 -14.24
C ALA A 375 10.31 -6.80 -12.92
N LYS A 376 11.40 -6.02 -12.93
CA LYS A 376 11.91 -5.33 -11.72
C LYS A 376 11.07 -4.13 -11.33
N LEU A 377 10.36 -3.52 -12.27
CA LEU A 377 9.38 -2.46 -12.02
C LEU A 377 8.02 -3.00 -11.53
N GLY A 378 7.81 -4.32 -11.58
CA GLY A 378 6.59 -4.97 -11.08
C GLY A 378 5.59 -5.37 -12.18
N PHE A 379 5.98 -5.29 -13.45
CA PHE A 379 5.10 -5.46 -14.60
C PHE A 379 5.26 -6.80 -15.31
N GLY A 380 5.79 -7.84 -14.65
CA GLY A 380 5.94 -9.14 -15.30
C GLY A 380 6.97 -9.18 -16.42
N MET A 381 6.97 -10.27 -17.19
CA MET A 381 7.95 -10.55 -18.23
C MET A 381 7.43 -10.14 -19.62
N HIS A 382 7.04 -8.87 -19.77
CA HIS A 382 6.49 -8.31 -21.01
C HIS A 382 7.47 -7.39 -21.73
N SER A 383 7.32 -7.24 -23.05
CA SER A 383 8.16 -6.36 -23.87
C SER A 383 7.84 -4.87 -23.70
N THR A 384 6.62 -4.55 -23.27
CA THR A 384 6.13 -3.19 -23.06
C THR A 384 5.57 -3.04 -21.65
N LEU A 385 5.75 -1.88 -21.04
CA LEU A 385 5.04 -1.53 -19.82
C LEU A 385 3.59 -1.23 -20.16
N LYS A 386 2.67 -1.86 -19.43
CA LYS A 386 1.24 -1.60 -19.50
C LYS A 386 0.63 -1.80 -18.14
N MET A 387 -0.34 -0.96 -17.79
CA MET A 387 -1.01 -1.04 -16.50
C MET A 387 -1.66 -2.41 -16.22
N GLU A 388 -2.14 -3.10 -17.26
CA GLU A 388 -2.73 -4.45 -17.17
C GLU A 388 -1.77 -5.52 -16.63
N HIS A 389 -0.45 -5.28 -16.70
CA HIS A 389 0.58 -6.21 -16.22
C HIS A 389 1.11 -5.88 -14.81
N GLU A 390 0.67 -4.79 -14.20
CA GLU A 390 1.18 -4.36 -12.91
C GLU A 390 0.79 -5.33 -11.78
N GLY A 391 1.78 -5.86 -11.06
CA GLY A 391 1.60 -6.80 -9.96
C GLY A 391 1.91 -8.26 -10.33
N GLU A 392 2.13 -8.56 -11.61
CA GLU A 392 2.64 -9.87 -12.04
C GLU A 392 4.02 -10.18 -11.43
N THR A 393 4.78 -9.13 -11.08
CA THR A 393 6.00 -9.21 -10.27
C THR A 393 6.02 -8.13 -9.19
N THR A 394 6.93 -8.26 -8.23
CA THR A 394 7.14 -7.22 -7.21
C THR A 394 7.97 -6.08 -7.77
N TRP A 395 7.67 -4.83 -7.42
CA TRP A 395 8.59 -3.71 -7.63
C TRP A 395 9.82 -3.87 -6.71
N TYR A 396 11.00 -4.12 -7.29
CA TYR A 396 12.20 -4.48 -6.53
C TYR A 396 12.82 -3.26 -5.86
N THR A 397 13.04 -3.34 -4.54
CA THR A 397 13.75 -2.29 -3.80
C THR A 397 15.25 -2.28 -4.13
N PRO A 398 15.92 -1.10 -4.04
CA PRO A 398 17.33 -0.99 -4.34
C PRO A 398 18.20 -1.83 -3.40
N MET A 399 19.18 -2.53 -3.96
CA MET A 399 20.13 -3.35 -3.20
C MET A 399 20.98 -2.52 -2.22
N SER A 400 21.41 -3.13 -1.10
CA SER A 400 22.24 -2.47 -0.09
C SER A 400 23.70 -2.29 -0.54
N CYS A 401 24.43 -1.42 0.15
CA CYS A 401 25.85 -1.21 -0.10
C CYS A 401 26.68 -2.51 0.05
N GLU A 402 26.31 -3.41 0.98
CA GLU A 402 26.97 -4.71 1.16
C GLU A 402 26.79 -5.58 -0.09
N LYS A 403 25.57 -5.64 -0.63
CA LYS A 403 25.31 -6.38 -1.87
C LYS A 403 26.08 -5.78 -3.05
N ILE A 404 26.18 -4.45 -3.14
CA ILE A 404 26.97 -3.80 -4.19
C ILE A 404 28.45 -4.14 -4.06
N LYS A 405 29.00 -4.14 -2.84
CA LYS A 405 30.40 -4.56 -2.61
C LYS A 405 30.65 -6.00 -3.02
N LEU A 406 29.68 -6.89 -2.81
CA LEU A 406 29.80 -8.30 -3.16
C LEU A 406 29.67 -8.56 -4.66
N HIS A 407 28.63 -8.02 -5.30
CA HIS A 407 28.29 -8.32 -6.70
C HIS A 407 28.97 -7.35 -7.68
N LEU A 408 29.18 -6.11 -7.28
CA LEU A 408 29.64 -4.99 -8.13
C LEU A 408 30.79 -4.20 -7.47
N PRO A 409 31.88 -4.85 -7.00
CA PRO A 409 32.95 -4.19 -6.24
C PRO A 409 33.59 -3.03 -6.99
N HIS A 410 33.65 -3.11 -8.32
CA HIS A 410 34.22 -2.07 -9.19
C HIS A 410 33.42 -0.74 -9.16
N LEU A 411 32.13 -0.79 -8.82
CA LEU A 411 31.29 0.40 -8.65
C LEU A 411 31.48 1.07 -7.29
N CYS A 412 31.78 0.28 -6.25
CA CYS A 412 31.91 0.79 -4.89
C CYS A 412 33.23 1.55 -4.68
N ARG A 413 33.23 2.86 -4.95
CA ARG A 413 34.26 3.81 -4.51
C ARG A 413 33.63 4.79 -3.53
N PRO A 414 33.60 4.46 -2.22
CA PRO A 414 32.88 5.26 -1.23
C PRO A 414 33.58 6.60 -0.99
N ASP A 415 32.80 7.69 -0.97
CA ASP A 415 33.21 8.98 -0.45
C ASP A 415 32.95 9.08 1.08
N GLU A 416 33.16 10.26 1.66
CA GLU A 416 32.94 10.50 3.09
C GLU A 416 31.48 10.32 3.56
N VAL A 417 30.52 10.52 2.66
CA VAL A 417 29.09 10.33 2.96
C VAL A 417 28.72 8.85 2.87
N CYS A 418 29.24 8.14 1.87
CA CYS A 418 29.05 6.70 1.67
C CYS A 418 29.51 5.89 2.88
N LYS A 419 30.60 6.31 3.54
CA LYS A 419 31.12 5.62 4.75
C LYS A 419 30.12 5.61 5.91
N LYS A 420 29.13 6.52 5.91
CA LYS A 420 28.16 6.72 7.00
C LYS A 420 26.77 6.15 6.66
N ILE A 421 26.59 5.54 5.48
CA ILE A 421 25.28 5.13 4.96
C ILE A 421 25.34 3.69 4.41
N GLY A 422 24.32 2.88 4.71
CA GLY A 422 24.23 1.47 4.30
C GLY A 422 23.50 1.22 2.97
N ASN A 423 22.87 2.24 2.37
CA ASN A 423 22.09 2.08 1.14
C ASN A 423 22.23 3.28 0.17
N PRO A 424 22.36 3.05 -1.15
CA PRO A 424 22.46 4.11 -2.16
C PRO A 424 21.28 5.10 -2.19
N LEU A 425 20.05 4.64 -1.95
CA LEU A 425 18.88 5.49 -1.90
C LEU A 425 18.94 6.44 -0.69
N SER A 426 19.36 5.94 0.47
CA SER A 426 19.60 6.78 1.64
C SER A 426 20.70 7.83 1.42
N TYR A 427 21.73 7.51 0.63
CA TYR A 427 22.73 8.48 0.20
C TYR A 427 22.09 9.58 -0.64
N TYR A 428 21.35 9.19 -1.68
CA TYR A 428 20.70 10.11 -2.59
C TYR A 428 19.79 11.09 -1.85
N ASN A 429 18.99 10.53 -0.93
CA ASN A 429 18.09 11.26 -0.06
C ASN A 429 18.80 12.34 0.76
N ARG A 430 19.92 11.99 1.39
CA ARG A 430 20.74 12.95 2.12
C ARG A 430 21.32 14.04 1.21
N MET A 431 21.85 13.65 0.06
CA MET A 431 22.51 14.58 -0.85
C MET A 431 21.54 15.55 -1.52
N ILE A 432 20.30 15.16 -1.80
CA ILE A 432 19.26 16.08 -2.27
C ILE A 432 19.14 17.27 -1.31
N TRP A 433 19.13 17.00 0.00
CA TRP A 433 19.01 18.05 1.01
C TRP A 433 20.24 18.94 1.06
N GLU A 434 21.44 18.35 0.99
CA GLU A 434 22.70 19.11 0.99
C GLU A 434 22.82 20.00 -0.26
N VAL A 435 22.52 19.48 -1.46
CA VAL A 435 22.54 20.24 -2.73
C VAL A 435 21.50 21.36 -2.72
N SER A 436 20.27 21.09 -2.25
CA SER A 436 19.20 22.10 -2.19
C SER A 436 19.52 23.25 -1.22
N ASN A 437 20.36 23.02 -0.21
CA ASN A 437 20.79 24.06 0.73
C ASN A 437 21.97 24.88 0.19
N LEU A 438 22.81 24.30 -0.68
CA LEU A 438 23.88 25.02 -1.36
C LEU A 438 23.31 26.00 -2.41
N ASP A 439 22.25 25.62 -3.12
CA ASP A 439 21.58 26.49 -4.10
C ASP A 439 20.86 27.69 -3.47
N LYS A 440 20.55 27.64 -2.17
CA LYS A 440 19.95 28.76 -1.41
C LYS A 440 21.00 29.71 -0.82
N GLY A 441 22.29 29.47 -1.04
CA GLY A 441 23.41 30.21 -0.43
C GLY A 441 24.43 30.75 -1.43
N GLY A 442 24.03 31.57 -2.40
CA GLY A 442 24.94 32.33 -3.29
C GLY A 442 24.26 33.58 -3.90
N PRO A 443 25.02 34.62 -4.29
CA PRO A 443 25.27 35.80 -3.46
C PRO A 443 24.56 37.05 -3.97
N ASP A 444 24.00 37.88 -3.09
CA ASP A 444 23.83 39.30 -3.42
C ASP A 444 23.79 40.23 -2.20
N SER A 445 24.40 41.40 -2.39
CA SER A 445 24.54 42.57 -1.52
C SER A 445 25.58 42.51 -0.39
N GLY A 446 26.84 42.70 -0.80
CA GLY A 446 27.75 43.51 0.00
C GLY A 446 27.19 44.93 0.12
N ASN A 447 27.15 45.46 1.33
CA ASN A 447 27.19 46.90 1.51
C ASN A 447 28.20 47.25 2.59
N SER A 448 29.27 47.87 2.13
CA SER A 448 30.27 48.56 2.93
C SER A 448 29.61 49.64 3.78
N ASN A 449 29.92 49.65 5.08
CA ASN A 449 30.10 50.90 5.79
C ASN A 449 31.23 50.76 6.80
N ALA A 450 32.33 51.41 6.47
CA ALA A 450 33.38 51.78 7.40
C ALA A 450 32.82 52.83 8.38
N SER A 451 33.12 52.71 9.67
CA SER A 451 33.93 53.69 10.42
C SER A 451 33.78 53.55 11.95
N ASN A 452 34.95 53.64 12.60
CA ASN A 452 35.23 54.23 13.91
C ASN A 452 34.74 53.53 15.19
N ASN A 453 35.61 52.67 15.73
CA ASN A 453 35.70 52.45 17.17
C ASN A 453 36.69 53.45 17.79
N PHE A 454 36.16 54.47 18.47
CA PHE A 454 36.89 55.22 19.49
C PHE A 454 36.63 54.58 20.85
N ALA A 455 37.70 54.22 21.55
CA ALA A 455 37.69 53.85 22.95
C ALA A 455 37.55 55.11 23.81
N ALA A 456 36.66 55.07 24.80
CA ALA A 456 36.73 55.91 25.99
C ALA A 456 36.04 55.21 27.17
N GLU A 457 36.76 55.17 28.28
CA GLU A 457 36.43 54.54 29.55
C GLU A 457 35.27 55.25 30.29
N SER A 458 34.44 54.45 30.98
CA SER A 458 33.86 54.59 32.34
C SER A 458 33.51 55.99 32.90
N PRO A 459 32.38 56.12 33.66
CA PRO A 459 32.42 55.61 35.04
C PRO A 459 31.10 55.11 35.67
N ARG A 460 31.32 54.49 36.84
CA ARG A 460 30.39 53.95 37.83
C ARG A 460 29.32 54.95 38.32
N ASN A 461 28.16 54.41 38.72
CA ASN A 461 27.63 54.34 40.10
C ASN A 461 26.18 54.84 40.32
N THR A 462 25.56 54.27 41.37
CA THR A 462 24.28 54.62 42.09
C THR A 462 22.99 54.18 41.38
N GLY A 463 22.10 53.33 41.94
CA GLY A 463 21.42 53.32 43.25
C GLY A 463 20.19 54.25 43.17
N THR A 464 18.93 53.95 43.52
CA THR A 464 18.19 52.90 44.24
C THR A 464 16.68 53.26 44.16
N ASN A 465 15.77 52.28 44.34
CA ASN A 465 14.49 52.33 45.13
C ASN A 465 13.20 51.85 44.44
N GLY A 466 12.48 50.97 45.16
CA GLY A 466 11.05 50.69 44.98
C GLY A 466 10.59 49.37 45.62
N LYS A 467 10.21 49.41 46.91
CA LYS A 467 9.72 48.28 47.74
C LYS A 467 8.29 47.81 47.39
N SER A 468 8.01 46.52 47.59
CA SER A 468 6.85 45.95 48.35
C SER A 468 6.93 44.41 48.22
N ASN A 469 7.17 43.56 49.23
CA ASN A 469 6.73 43.35 50.61
C ASN A 469 5.50 42.40 50.72
N VAL A 470 5.72 41.31 51.49
CA VAL A 470 4.79 40.44 52.27
C VAL A 470 4.01 39.35 51.48
N ASN A 471 4.34 38.05 51.63
CA ASN A 471 3.91 37.06 52.66
C ASN A 471 2.41 36.68 52.50
N THR A 472 1.89 35.46 52.66
CA THR A 472 2.19 34.21 53.39
C THR A 472 1.12 33.21 52.91
N GLY A 473 1.34 31.91 52.72
CA GLY A 473 1.48 30.86 53.73
C GLY A 473 0.69 29.63 53.24
N ALA A 474 1.33 28.46 53.09
CA ALA A 474 1.28 27.31 54.00
C ALA A 474 -0.07 26.54 53.93
N ASN A 475 -0.20 25.22 53.89
CA ASN A 475 0.57 23.99 54.08
C ASN A 475 -0.34 22.87 53.47
N GLY A 476 0.04 21.64 53.15
CA GLY A 476 1.27 20.89 53.37
C GLY A 476 1.10 19.44 52.90
N LYS A 477 2.25 18.83 52.59
CA LYS A 477 2.70 17.44 52.84
C LYS A 477 1.67 16.29 52.88
N ASN A 478 1.87 15.30 52.01
CA ASN A 478 2.52 14.01 52.34
C ASN A 478 2.74 13.20 51.05
N ASN A 479 3.98 12.82 50.71
CA ASN A 479 4.59 11.51 51.01
C ASN A 479 3.71 10.36 50.46
N GLN A 480 4.12 9.58 49.46
CA GLN A 480 5.18 8.58 49.52
C GLN A 480 5.26 7.81 48.20
N SER A 481 6.40 7.15 48.06
CA SER A 481 7.03 6.49 46.94
C SER A 481 6.59 5.04 46.68
N VAL A 482 7.28 4.42 45.71
CA VAL A 482 7.52 2.99 45.41
C VAL A 482 6.52 2.32 44.39
N PRO A 483 6.89 1.24 43.67
CA PRO A 483 7.60 1.28 42.37
C PRO A 483 7.02 0.31 41.29
N LYS A 484 7.72 0.31 40.15
CA LYS A 484 7.67 -0.68 39.05
C LYS A 484 7.72 -2.13 39.53
N SER A 485 6.87 -2.99 38.95
CA SER A 485 7.05 -4.44 38.95
C SER A 485 7.09 -5.00 37.52
N SER A 486 8.21 -5.65 37.22
CA SER A 486 8.43 -6.56 36.11
C SER A 486 8.18 -7.98 36.59
N ASN A 487 7.43 -8.80 35.85
CA ASN A 487 7.30 -10.23 36.16
C ASN A 487 7.78 -11.08 34.98
N LYS A 488 8.95 -11.70 35.17
CA LYS A 488 9.43 -12.90 34.47
C LYS A 488 9.07 -14.08 35.37
N ASN A 489 8.42 -15.12 34.83
CA ASN A 489 8.39 -16.43 35.46
C ASN A 489 9.02 -17.47 34.53
N LYS A 490 10.14 -18.03 34.98
CA LYS A 490 10.70 -19.31 34.57
C LYS A 490 10.67 -20.20 35.81
N SER A 491 10.11 -21.41 35.69
CA SER A 491 10.41 -22.51 36.60
C SER A 491 10.88 -23.70 35.76
N HIS A 492 12.06 -24.20 36.11
CA HIS A 492 12.57 -25.52 35.76
C HIS A 492 11.95 -26.53 36.72
N ASP A 493 11.69 -27.76 36.26
CA ASP A 493 12.17 -28.92 37.01
C ASP A 493 12.40 -30.19 36.15
N LYS A 494 13.53 -30.82 36.47
CA LYS A 494 13.96 -32.23 36.39
C LYS A 494 14.05 -33.06 35.10
N LYS A 495 15.31 -33.46 34.87
CA LYS A 495 15.81 -34.66 34.20
C LYS A 495 15.36 -35.96 34.90
N SER A 496 15.08 -36.98 34.10
CA SER A 496 15.40 -38.39 34.37
C SER A 496 15.81 -39.03 33.05
N GLY A 497 17.04 -39.55 32.99
CA GLY A 497 17.52 -40.35 31.89
C GLY A 497 17.37 -41.84 32.22
N GLU A 498 17.33 -42.67 31.19
CA GLU A 498 17.66 -44.09 31.25
C GLU A 498 18.18 -44.56 29.87
N ALA A 499 19.25 -45.35 29.97
CA ALA A 499 20.02 -46.18 29.04
C ALA A 499 19.83 -46.07 27.52
#